data_AF-A0A9E7PN48-F1
#
_entry.id   AF-A0A9E7PN48-F1
#
_cell.length_a   1.000
_cell.length_b   1.000
_cell.length_c   1.000
_cell.angle_alpha   90.00
_cell.angle_beta   90.00
_cell.angle_gamma   90.00
#
_symmetry.space_group_name_H-M   'P 1'
#
loop_
_entity.id
_entity.type
_entity.pdbx_description
1 polymer ?
#
loop_
_entity_poly.entity_id
_entity_poly.type
_entity_poly.pdbx_seq_one_letter_code
_entity_poly.pdbx_strand_id
1 'polypeptide(L)'
;MHEDFPAKLRSFILRPAEAFKNVKDGNFRDAFLYYIILIVIYSVLSGIINYFRLDPVRESLNPALPVETVTYFDILSIFYGIVGWIVLFFLIGIILHPLILIVGGRKGIEQTFKSIAYASTPGFLLGWIPVIGIFFAFYGIFVQIIGISELHEISTKKAAFAAILLITLITGLTIIIGFFLLFAFLTAF
;
A
#
# COMPACT_ATOMS: atom_id res chain seq x y z
N MET A 1 5.93 -19.79 13.58
CA MET A 1 6.58 -18.50 13.25
C MET A 1 8.09 -18.74 13.12
N HIS A 2 8.55 -19.40 12.05
CA HIS A 2 9.99 -19.57 11.70
C HIS A 2 10.14 -19.95 10.22
N GLU A 3 9.39 -19.30 9.32
CA GLU A 3 9.96 -19.07 8.00
C GLU A 3 10.92 -17.90 8.17
N ASP A 4 12.11 -18.00 7.59
CA ASP A 4 13.04 -16.86 7.51
C ASP A 4 12.28 -15.69 6.84
N PHE A 5 11.95 -14.65 7.62
CA PHE A 5 11.12 -13.53 7.17
C PHE A 5 11.69 -12.88 5.89
N PRO A 6 13.01 -12.65 5.78
CA PRO A 6 13.69 -12.33 4.52
C PRO A 6 13.35 -13.26 3.34
N ALA A 7 13.36 -14.59 3.54
CA ALA A 7 13.00 -15.56 2.51
C ALA A 7 11.54 -15.40 2.08
N LYS A 8 10.64 -15.10 3.03
CA LYS A 8 9.22 -14.82 2.75
C LYS A 8 9.04 -13.51 1.96
N LEU A 9 9.73 -12.43 2.31
CA LEU A 9 9.72 -11.18 1.53
C LEU A 9 10.18 -11.45 0.08
N ARG A 10 11.28 -12.18 -0.06
CA ARG A 10 11.87 -12.52 -1.35
C ARG A 10 10.93 -13.38 -2.20
N SER A 11 10.18 -14.30 -1.60
CA SER A 11 9.25 -15.15 -2.34
C SER A 11 8.10 -14.33 -2.95
N PHE A 12 7.56 -13.33 -2.24
CA PHE A 12 6.54 -12.44 -2.79
C PHE A 12 7.04 -11.52 -3.91
N ILE A 13 8.35 -11.21 -3.92
CA ILE A 13 8.98 -10.39 -4.97
C ILE A 13 9.40 -11.23 -6.18
N LEU A 14 9.86 -12.46 -5.99
CA LEU A 14 10.43 -13.26 -7.09
C LEU A 14 9.50 -14.34 -7.61
N ARG A 15 8.65 -14.91 -6.76
CA ARG A 15 7.78 -16.06 -7.06
C ARG A 15 6.38 -15.85 -6.46
N PRO A 16 5.66 -14.76 -6.79
CA PRO A 16 4.44 -14.38 -6.11
C PRO A 16 3.36 -15.47 -6.15
N ALA A 17 3.20 -16.18 -7.27
CA ALA A 17 2.18 -17.24 -7.37
C ALA A 17 2.43 -18.39 -6.37
N GLU A 18 3.68 -18.83 -6.24
CA GLU A 18 4.05 -19.87 -5.26
C GLU A 18 3.92 -19.36 -3.83
N ALA A 19 4.35 -18.11 -3.57
CA ALA A 19 4.24 -17.49 -2.26
C ALA A 19 2.78 -17.40 -1.79
N PHE A 20 1.86 -17.01 -2.68
CA PHE A 20 0.43 -16.95 -2.37
C PHE A 20 -0.19 -18.32 -2.11
N LYS A 21 0.20 -19.35 -2.87
CA LYS A 21 -0.24 -20.74 -2.62
C LYS A 21 0.17 -21.21 -1.23
N ASN A 22 1.41 -20.93 -0.81
CA ASN A 22 1.93 -21.37 0.48
C ASN A 22 1.23 -20.72 1.69
N VAL A 23 0.76 -19.48 1.54
CA VAL A 23 0.06 -18.78 2.63
C VAL A 23 -1.46 -18.94 2.58
N LYS A 24 -2.00 -19.67 1.60
CA LYS A 24 -3.45 -19.76 1.33
C LYS A 24 -4.25 -20.29 2.50
N ASP A 25 -3.75 -21.33 3.17
CA ASP A 25 -4.42 -21.97 4.32
C ASP A 25 -4.03 -21.34 5.67
N GLY A 26 -3.12 -20.36 5.65
CA GLY A 26 -2.76 -19.56 6.83
C GLY A 26 -3.89 -18.64 7.29
N ASN A 27 -3.88 -18.26 8.57
CA ASN A 27 -4.90 -17.37 9.13
C ASN A 27 -4.71 -15.90 8.69
N PHE A 28 -5.77 -15.10 8.82
CA PHE A 28 -5.72 -13.66 8.55
C PHE A 28 -4.74 -12.89 9.46
N ARG A 29 -4.66 -13.27 10.75
CA ARG A 29 -3.80 -12.60 11.74
C ARG A 29 -2.34 -12.57 11.32
N ASP A 30 -1.82 -13.66 10.76
CA ASP A 30 -0.44 -13.76 10.31
C ASP A 30 -0.16 -12.83 9.11
N ALA A 31 -1.14 -12.69 8.21
CA ALA A 31 -1.05 -11.74 7.10
C ALA A 31 -1.13 -10.28 7.57
N PHE A 32 -2.01 -10.00 8.55
CA PHE A 32 -2.12 -8.67 9.13
C PHE A 32 -0.84 -8.28 9.87
N LEU A 33 -0.28 -9.17 10.70
CA LEU A 33 1.00 -8.91 11.37
C LEU A 33 2.15 -8.72 10.36
N TYR A 34 2.17 -9.52 9.29
CA TYR A 34 3.12 -9.33 8.19
C TYR A 34 2.98 -7.92 7.56
N TYR A 35 1.76 -7.47 7.30
CA TYR A 35 1.49 -6.13 6.78
C TYR A 35 1.94 -5.03 7.76
N ILE A 36 1.68 -5.19 9.06
CA ILE A 36 2.14 -4.26 10.10
C ILE A 36 3.67 -4.14 10.10
N ILE A 37 4.39 -5.25 9.95
CA ILE A 37 5.85 -5.22 9.87
C ILE A 37 6.29 -4.44 8.61
N LEU A 38 5.65 -4.67 7.46
CA LEU A 38 5.97 -3.96 6.23
C LEU A 38 5.73 -2.44 6.33
N ILE A 39 4.61 -2.00 6.91
CA ILE A 39 4.34 -0.56 7.04
C ILE A 39 5.32 0.10 8.00
N VAL A 40 5.76 -0.59 9.06
CA VAL A 40 6.78 -0.05 9.98
C VAL A 40 8.10 0.13 9.24
N ILE A 41 8.53 -0.87 8.46
CA ILE A 41 9.73 -0.79 7.63
C ILE A 41 9.61 0.39 6.65
N TYR A 42 8.50 0.46 5.90
CA TYR A 42 8.27 1.51 4.91
C TYR A 42 8.27 2.90 5.53
N SER A 43 7.57 3.09 6.65
CA SER A 43 7.45 4.39 7.32
C SER A 43 8.78 4.88 7.88
N VAL A 44 9.61 3.98 8.43
CA VAL A 44 10.96 4.32 8.89
C VAL A 44 11.85 4.71 7.70
N LEU A 45 11.91 3.89 6.65
CA LEU A 45 12.75 4.16 5.47
C LEU A 45 12.33 5.45 4.76
N SER A 46 11.02 5.67 4.59
CA SER A 46 10.48 6.89 3.98
C SER A 46 10.74 8.12 4.86
N GLY A 47 10.60 8.00 6.19
CA GLY A 47 10.92 9.08 7.13
C GLY A 47 12.37 9.52 7.03
N ILE A 48 13.30 8.56 6.97
CA ILE A 48 14.73 8.84 6.77
C ILE A 48 14.97 9.59 5.46
N ILE A 49 14.42 9.11 4.34
CA ILE A 49 14.59 9.80 3.05
C ILE A 49 13.98 11.20 3.06
N ASN A 50 12.81 11.38 3.67
CA ASN A 50 12.14 12.68 3.72
C ASN A 50 12.92 13.69 4.56
N TYR A 51 13.51 13.26 5.67
CA TYR A 51 14.39 14.09 6.49
C TYR A 51 15.53 14.66 5.62
N PHE A 52 16.29 13.82 4.92
CA PHE A 52 17.41 14.26 4.08
C PHE A 52 17.00 14.99 2.80
N ARG A 53 15.83 14.67 2.21
CA ARG A 53 15.37 15.28 0.95
C ARG A 53 14.85 16.71 1.15
N LEU A 54 14.24 16.98 2.30
CA LEU A 54 13.51 18.21 2.52
C LEU A 54 14.40 19.34 3.06
N ASP A 55 15.55 19.09 3.68
CA ASP A 55 16.38 20.16 4.27
C ASP A 55 16.65 21.36 3.32
N PRO A 56 17.05 21.18 2.05
CA PRO A 56 17.33 22.32 1.15
C PRO A 56 16.07 23.05 0.67
N VAL A 57 14.98 22.30 0.44
CA VAL A 57 13.69 22.88 -0.01
C VAL A 57 12.99 23.57 1.17
N ARG A 58 13.17 23.08 2.39
CA ARG A 58 12.60 23.61 3.64
C ARG A 58 13.21 24.94 4.03
N GLU A 59 14.53 25.03 4.00
CA GLU A 59 15.26 26.27 4.26
C GLU A 59 14.86 27.37 3.26
N SER A 60 14.56 26.97 2.01
CA SER A 60 14.09 27.90 0.96
C SER A 60 12.63 28.35 1.11
N LEU A 61 11.74 27.54 1.70
CA LEU A 61 10.31 27.82 1.79
C LEU A 61 9.92 28.61 3.05
N ASN A 62 10.59 28.40 4.18
CA ASN A 62 10.31 29.17 5.39
C ASN A 62 11.50 29.21 6.37
N PRO A 63 12.48 30.11 6.15
CA PRO A 63 13.69 30.21 6.97
C PRO A 63 13.43 30.63 8.44
N ALA A 64 12.21 31.04 8.78
CA ALA A 64 11.82 31.44 10.13
C ALA A 64 11.33 30.29 11.03
N LEU A 65 11.13 29.08 10.48
CA LEU A 65 10.71 27.92 11.29
C LEU A 65 11.91 27.31 12.02
N PRO A 66 11.90 27.23 13.37
CA PRO A 66 12.97 26.58 14.13
C PRO A 66 13.09 25.11 13.74
N VAL A 67 14.33 24.64 13.54
CA VAL A 67 14.67 23.25 13.17
C VAL A 67 14.01 22.21 14.09
N GLU A 68 13.84 22.55 15.37
CA GLU A 68 13.20 21.70 16.38
C GLU A 68 11.71 21.46 16.09
N THR A 69 10.98 22.48 15.63
CA THR A 69 9.57 22.35 15.26
C THR A 69 9.38 21.43 14.06
N VAL A 70 10.32 21.49 13.10
CA VAL A 70 10.32 20.68 11.89
C VAL A 70 10.57 19.21 12.20
N THR A 71 11.53 18.93 13.08
CA THR A 71 11.86 17.57 13.52
C THR A 71 10.66 16.89 14.22
N TYR A 72 9.90 17.66 15.01
CA TYR A 72 8.66 17.18 15.63
C TYR A 72 7.59 16.79 14.60
N PHE A 73 7.38 17.62 13.57
CA PHE A 73 6.44 17.30 12.49
C PHE A 73 6.84 16.05 11.70
N ASP A 74 8.15 15.84 11.47
CA ASP A 74 8.64 14.65 10.77
C ASP A 74 8.37 13.37 11.55
N ILE A 75 8.63 13.37 12.85
CA ILE A 75 8.33 12.24 13.72
C ILE A 75 6.82 11.96 13.73
N LEU A 76 5.99 13.01 13.89
CA LEU A 76 4.54 12.87 13.84
C LEU A 76 4.05 12.30 12.50
N SER A 77 4.68 12.68 11.38
CA SER A 77 4.32 12.19 10.05
C SER A 77 4.49 10.68 9.91
N ILE A 78 5.47 10.08 10.60
CA ILE A 78 5.68 8.62 10.64
C ILE A 78 4.48 7.96 11.33
N PHE A 79 4.06 8.47 12.49
CA PHE A 79 2.90 7.95 13.23
C PHE A 79 1.61 8.07 12.42
N TYR A 80 1.33 9.25 11.85
CA TYR A 80 0.15 9.44 11.00
C TYR A 80 0.21 8.59 9.73
N GLY A 81 1.39 8.38 9.16
CA GLY A 81 1.60 7.50 8.02
C GLY A 81 1.23 6.05 8.34
N ILE A 82 1.70 5.50 9.47
CA ILE A 82 1.34 4.15 9.92
C ILE A 82 -0.17 4.01 10.10
N VAL A 83 -0.80 4.95 10.80
CA VAL A 83 -2.25 4.94 11.01
C VAL A 83 -2.99 5.03 9.67
N GLY A 84 -2.53 5.91 8.77
CA GLY A 84 -3.09 6.06 7.44
C GLY A 84 -3.03 4.78 6.62
N TRP A 85 -1.90 4.07 6.63
CA TRP A 85 -1.77 2.78 5.93
C TRP A 85 -2.69 1.71 6.50
N ILE A 86 -2.88 1.65 7.83
CA ILE A 86 -3.83 0.73 8.47
C ILE A 86 -5.26 1.05 8.04
N VAL A 87 -5.67 2.32 8.06
CA VAL A 87 -7.00 2.73 7.61
C VAL A 87 -7.19 2.36 6.14
N LEU A 88 -6.19 2.65 5.30
CA LEU A 88 -6.25 2.36 3.87
C LEU A 88 -6.32 0.85 3.60
N PHE A 89 -5.63 0.02 4.37
CA PHE A 89 -5.73 -1.44 4.28
C PHE A 89 -7.17 -1.92 4.43
N PHE A 90 -7.87 -1.45 5.47
CA PHE A 90 -9.27 -1.80 5.70
C PHE A 90 -10.20 -1.23 4.61
N LEU A 91 -10.01 0.03 4.24
CA LEU A 91 -10.81 0.68 3.20
C LEU A 91 -10.68 -0.03 1.85
N ILE A 92 -9.45 -0.33 1.42
CA ILE A 92 -9.18 -1.05 0.17
C ILE A 92 -9.81 -2.44 0.22
N GLY A 93 -9.66 -3.18 1.32
CA GLY A 93 -10.25 -4.52 1.41
C GLY A 93 -11.78 -4.53 1.34
N ILE A 94 -12.42 -3.55 2.00
CA ILE A 94 -13.88 -3.39 1.97
C ILE A 94 -14.38 -3.05 0.56
N ILE A 95 -13.65 -2.24 -0.21
CA ILE A 95 -14.03 -1.88 -1.59
C ILE A 95 -13.69 -3.00 -2.57
N LEU A 96 -12.53 -3.63 -2.42
CA LEU A 96 -12.03 -4.67 -3.33
C LEU A 96 -12.85 -5.96 -3.20
N HIS A 97 -13.30 -6.33 -2.00
CA HIS A 97 -13.98 -7.60 -1.80
C HIS A 97 -15.27 -7.73 -2.62
N PRO A 98 -16.19 -6.74 -2.65
CA PRO A 98 -17.31 -6.71 -3.57
C PRO A 98 -16.92 -6.87 -5.05
N LEU A 99 -15.83 -6.24 -5.50
CA LEU A 99 -15.37 -6.36 -6.88
C LEU A 99 -14.92 -7.79 -7.20
N ILE A 100 -14.22 -8.44 -6.26
CA ILE A 100 -13.85 -9.84 -6.36
C ILE A 100 -15.10 -10.73 -6.39
N LEU A 101 -16.13 -10.41 -5.59
CA LEU A 101 -17.40 -11.13 -5.62
C LEU A 101 -18.11 -10.98 -6.98
N ILE A 102 -18.07 -9.81 -7.62
CA ILE A 102 -18.67 -9.60 -8.95
C ILE A 102 -18.00 -10.50 -10.00
N VAL A 103 -16.68 -10.65 -9.96
CA VAL A 103 -15.95 -11.49 -10.94
C VAL A 103 -15.96 -12.99 -10.62
N GLY A 104 -16.58 -13.39 -9.50
CA GLY A 104 -16.81 -14.79 -9.13
C GLY A 104 -15.88 -15.35 -8.06
N GLY A 105 -15.03 -14.55 -7.42
CA GLY A 105 -14.25 -15.00 -6.25
C GLY A 105 -15.15 -15.21 -5.04
N ARG A 106 -14.99 -16.31 -4.30
CA ARG A 106 -15.90 -16.70 -3.20
C ARG A 106 -15.17 -17.27 -1.98
N LYS A 107 -13.87 -17.01 -1.83
CA LYS A 107 -13.03 -17.61 -0.77
C LYS A 107 -13.02 -16.81 0.54
N GLY A 108 -13.98 -15.90 0.72
CA GLY A 108 -14.15 -15.08 1.92
C GLY A 108 -13.33 -13.79 1.93
N ILE A 109 -13.70 -12.87 2.82
CA ILE A 109 -13.08 -11.55 2.94
C ILE A 109 -11.64 -11.61 3.45
N GLU A 110 -11.31 -12.61 4.28
CA GLU A 110 -9.96 -12.83 4.78
C GLU A 110 -8.96 -13.04 3.64
N GLN A 111 -9.32 -13.79 2.59
CA GLN A 111 -8.45 -13.98 1.43
C GLN A 111 -8.23 -12.68 0.65
N THR A 112 -9.21 -11.78 0.62
CA THR A 112 -9.03 -10.43 0.06
C THR A 112 -7.99 -9.66 0.86
N PHE A 113 -8.13 -9.61 2.18
CA PHE A 113 -7.16 -8.91 3.02
C PHE A 113 -5.76 -9.51 2.97
N LYS A 114 -5.66 -10.85 2.91
CA LYS A 114 -4.38 -11.54 2.70
C LYS A 114 -3.74 -11.14 1.37
N SER A 115 -4.54 -11.05 0.30
CA SER A 115 -4.03 -10.59 -1.00
C SER A 115 -3.39 -9.21 -0.91
N ILE A 116 -4.05 -8.26 -0.21
CA ILE A 116 -3.56 -6.89 -0.01
C ILE A 116 -2.30 -6.91 0.86
N ALA A 117 -2.34 -7.62 1.98
CA ALA A 117 -1.26 -7.67 2.95
C ALA A 117 0.06 -8.11 2.31
N TYR A 118 0.02 -9.21 1.58
CA TYR A 118 1.20 -9.79 0.97
C TYR A 118 1.59 -9.10 -0.35
N ALA A 119 0.63 -8.62 -1.15
CA ALA A 119 0.94 -7.91 -2.39
C ALA A 119 1.57 -6.53 -2.17
N SER A 120 1.41 -5.96 -0.97
CA SER A 120 2.05 -4.70 -0.59
C SER A 120 3.58 -4.82 -0.44
N THR A 121 4.13 -6.04 -0.42
CA THR A 121 5.57 -6.31 -0.18
C THR A 121 6.51 -5.49 -1.07
N PRO A 122 6.37 -5.48 -2.41
CA PRO A 122 7.33 -4.76 -3.24
C PRO A 122 7.25 -3.24 -3.02
N GLY A 123 6.03 -2.71 -2.91
CA GLY A 123 5.80 -1.28 -2.68
C GLY A 123 6.37 -0.82 -1.33
N PHE A 124 6.13 -1.57 -0.26
CA PHE A 124 6.64 -1.19 1.06
C PHE A 124 8.12 -1.46 1.27
N LEU A 125 8.70 -2.47 0.61
CA LEU A 125 10.11 -2.75 0.76
C LEU A 125 11.00 -1.87 -0.13
N LEU A 126 10.51 -1.48 -1.31
CA LEU A 126 11.34 -0.86 -2.36
C LEU A 126 10.73 0.44 -2.93
N GLY A 127 9.49 0.77 -2.60
CA GLY A 127 8.80 1.95 -3.12
C GLY A 127 9.29 3.29 -2.54
N TRP A 128 10.00 3.27 -1.42
CA TRP A 128 10.59 4.46 -0.80
C TRP A 128 11.82 4.98 -1.57
N ILE A 129 12.39 4.17 -2.46
CA ILE A 129 13.61 4.54 -3.19
C ILE A 129 13.27 5.64 -4.22
N PRO A 130 13.94 6.81 -4.19
CA PRO A 130 13.68 7.87 -5.15
C PRO A 130 13.85 7.41 -6.60
N VAL A 131 13.04 7.97 -7.50
CA VAL A 131 12.99 7.68 -8.95
C VAL A 131 12.52 6.26 -9.29
N ILE A 132 13.11 5.22 -8.70
CA ILE A 132 12.81 3.82 -9.05
C ILE A 132 11.66 3.21 -8.25
N GLY A 133 11.30 3.78 -7.10
CA GLY A 133 10.25 3.26 -6.22
C GLY A 133 8.89 3.14 -6.91
N ILE A 134 8.62 3.99 -7.90
CA ILE A 134 7.39 3.94 -8.69
C ILE A 134 7.23 2.61 -9.45
N PHE A 135 8.32 2.01 -9.93
CA PHE A 135 8.26 0.71 -10.60
C PHE A 135 7.79 -0.39 -9.65
N PHE A 136 8.18 -0.31 -8.37
CA PHE A 136 7.76 -1.28 -7.36
C PHE A 136 6.31 -1.08 -6.91
N ALA A 137 5.78 0.14 -7.01
CA ALA A 137 4.34 0.38 -6.84
C ALA A 137 3.55 -0.31 -7.96
N PHE A 138 3.96 -0.15 -9.22
CA PHE A 138 3.34 -0.86 -10.36
C PHE A 138 3.52 -2.38 -10.26
N TYR A 139 4.69 -2.84 -9.84
CA TYR A 139 4.91 -4.26 -9.61
C TYR A 139 4.03 -4.80 -8.48
N GLY A 140 3.75 -4.02 -7.43
CA GLY A 140 2.77 -4.35 -6.40
C GLY A 140 1.37 -4.62 -6.97
N ILE A 141 0.94 -3.88 -8.01
CA ILE A 141 -0.33 -4.14 -8.70
C ILE A 141 -0.30 -5.51 -9.39
N PHE A 142 0.80 -5.84 -10.07
CA PHE A 142 0.97 -7.17 -10.66
C PHE A 142 0.89 -8.28 -9.60
N VAL A 143 1.61 -8.13 -8.49
CA VAL A 143 1.56 -9.09 -7.36
C VAL A 143 0.15 -9.18 -6.76
N GLN A 144 -0.58 -8.06 -6.68
CA GLN A 144 -1.97 -8.02 -6.21
C GLN A 144 -2.91 -8.83 -7.10
N ILE A 145 -2.75 -8.74 -8.42
CA ILE A 145 -3.53 -9.55 -9.38
C ILE A 145 -3.28 -11.04 -9.17
N ILE A 146 -2.01 -11.43 -9.02
CA ILE A 146 -1.63 -12.82 -8.72
C ILE A 146 -2.23 -13.26 -7.38
N GLY A 147 -2.12 -12.43 -6.33
CA GLY A 147 -2.68 -12.74 -5.02
C GLY A 147 -4.18 -12.96 -5.03
N ILE A 148 -4.93 -12.12 -5.75
CA ILE A 148 -6.37 -12.33 -5.92
C ILE A 148 -6.63 -13.64 -6.67
N SER A 149 -5.94 -13.88 -7.78
CA SER A 149 -6.12 -15.07 -8.63
C SER A 149 -5.89 -16.36 -7.84
N GLU A 150 -4.78 -16.45 -7.11
CA GLU A 150 -4.38 -17.64 -6.36
C GLU A 150 -5.23 -17.86 -5.09
N LEU A 151 -5.50 -16.81 -4.32
CA LEU A 151 -6.23 -16.93 -3.06
C LEU A 151 -7.74 -17.09 -3.25
N HIS A 152 -8.31 -16.49 -4.30
CA HIS A 152 -9.73 -16.66 -4.64
C HIS A 152 -10.00 -17.76 -5.65
N GLU A 153 -8.96 -18.42 -6.17
CA GLU A 153 -9.02 -19.48 -7.19
C GLU A 153 -9.83 -19.05 -8.43
N ILE A 154 -9.62 -17.81 -8.88
CA ILE A 154 -10.22 -17.27 -10.10
C ILE A 154 -9.16 -17.06 -11.17
N SER A 155 -9.58 -16.98 -12.44
CA SER A 155 -8.63 -16.72 -13.53
C SER A 155 -7.95 -15.36 -13.38
N THR A 156 -6.70 -15.27 -13.80
CA THR A 156 -5.91 -14.03 -13.73
C THR A 156 -6.58 -12.86 -14.44
N LYS A 157 -7.32 -13.11 -15.52
CA LYS A 157 -8.11 -12.08 -16.23
C LYS A 157 -9.21 -11.48 -15.35
N LYS A 158 -9.93 -12.32 -14.59
CA LYS A 158 -10.97 -11.88 -13.64
C LYS A 158 -10.34 -11.10 -12.48
N ALA A 159 -9.23 -11.59 -11.94
CA ALA A 159 -8.48 -10.90 -10.90
C ALA A 159 -7.96 -9.53 -11.37
N ALA A 160 -7.41 -9.46 -12.59
CA ALA A 160 -6.95 -8.22 -13.20
C ALA A 160 -8.10 -7.22 -13.39
N PHE A 161 -9.26 -7.68 -13.87
CA PHE A 161 -10.44 -6.82 -14.01
C PHE A 161 -10.85 -6.21 -12.66
N ALA A 162 -10.92 -7.00 -11.58
CA ALA A 162 -11.26 -6.50 -10.25
C ALA A 162 -10.22 -5.48 -9.73
N ALA A 163 -8.92 -5.77 -9.90
CA ALA A 163 -7.84 -4.87 -9.47
C ALA A 163 -7.81 -3.56 -10.26
N ILE A 164 -7.98 -3.61 -11.58
CA ILE A 164 -8.03 -2.41 -12.44
C ILE A 164 -9.27 -1.58 -12.11
N LEU A 165 -10.43 -2.23 -11.92
CA LEU A 165 -11.65 -1.53 -11.54
C LEU A 165 -11.51 -0.82 -10.20
N LEU A 166 -10.86 -1.44 -9.21
CA LEU A 166 -10.52 -0.78 -7.94
C LEU A 166 -9.69 0.48 -8.16
N ILE A 167 -8.61 0.39 -8.95
CA ILE A 167 -7.71 1.50 -9.23
C ILE A 167 -8.46 2.64 -9.93
N THR A 168 -9.29 2.31 -10.93
CA THR A 168 -10.12 3.30 -11.63
C THR A 168 -11.08 4.00 -10.68
N LEU A 169 -11.74 3.26 -9.78
CA LEU A 169 -12.66 3.83 -8.79
C LEU A 169 -11.96 4.79 -7.82
N ILE A 170 -10.82 4.35 -7.25
CA ILE A 170 -10.05 5.17 -6.31
C ILE A 170 -9.51 6.42 -7.02
N THR A 171 -8.92 6.26 -8.20
CA THR A 171 -8.34 7.38 -8.96
C THR A 171 -9.43 8.39 -9.36
N GLY A 172 -10.58 7.92 -9.84
CA GLY A 172 -11.72 8.78 -10.15
C GLY A 172 -12.22 9.55 -8.93
N LEU A 173 -12.36 8.88 -7.78
CA LEU A 173 -12.78 9.53 -6.54
C LEU A 173 -11.76 10.60 -6.09
N THR A 174 -10.47 10.31 -6.15
CA THR A 174 -9.42 11.28 -5.79
C THR A 174 -9.43 12.51 -6.71
N ILE A 175 -9.61 12.33 -8.02
CA ILE A 175 -9.72 13.44 -8.97
C ILE A 175 -10.94 14.31 -8.66
N ILE A 176 -12.10 13.69 -8.38
CA ILE A 176 -13.34 14.41 -8.06
C ILE A 176 -13.17 15.22 -6.77
N ILE A 177 -12.66 14.60 -5.70
CA ILE A 177 -12.42 15.29 -4.43
C ILE A 177 -11.43 16.45 -4.64
N GLY A 178 -10.33 16.22 -5.35
CA GLY A 178 -9.34 17.24 -5.65
C GLY A 178 -9.94 18.43 -6.41
N PHE A 179 -10.79 18.17 -7.41
CA PHE A 179 -11.50 19.21 -8.14
C PHE A 179 -12.41 20.06 -7.23
N PHE A 180 -13.21 19.43 -6.37
CA PHE A 180 -14.11 20.16 -5.46
C PHE A 180 -13.34 20.98 -4.42
N LEU A 181 -12.24 20.46 -3.88
CA LEU A 181 -11.38 21.20 -2.96
C LEU A 181 -10.74 22.41 -3.63
N LEU A 182 -10.23 22.24 -4.86
CA LEU A 182 -9.67 23.32 -5.65
C LEU A 182 -10.73 24.38 -5.96
N PHE A 183 -11.92 23.97 -6.41
CA PHE A 183 -13.02 24.88 -6.69
C PHE A 183 -13.43 25.68 -5.45
N ALA A 184 -13.64 25.01 -4.32
CA ALA A 184 -14.00 25.66 -3.06
C ALA A 184 -12.93 26.68 -2.63
N PHE A 185 -11.65 26.33 -2.74
CA PHE A 185 -10.54 27.23 -2.46
C PHE A 185 -10.55 28.47 -3.36
N LEU A 186 -10.76 28.29 -4.68
CA LEU A 186 -10.79 29.41 -5.64
C LEU A 186 -12.00 30.34 -5.42
N THR A 187 -13.11 29.84 -4.90
CA THR A 187 -14.31 30.64 -4.61
C THR A 187 -14.31 31.28 -3.22
N ALA A 188 -13.34 30.95 -2.36
CA ALA A 188 -13.23 31.50 -1.01
C ALA A 188 -12.45 32.83 -0.95
N PHE A 189 -11.95 33.32 -2.09
CA PHE A 189 -11.29 34.61 -2.29
C PHE A 189 -12.00 35.43 -3.37
#